data_AF-A0A3D2V9L5-F1
#
_entry.id   AF-A0A3D2V9L5-F1
#
_cell.length_a   1.000
_cell.length_b   1.000
_cell.length_c   1.000
_cell.angle_alpha   90.00
_cell.angle_beta   90.00
_cell.angle_gamma   90.00
#
_symmetry.space_group_name_H-M   'P 1'
#
loop_
_entity.id
_entity.type
_entity.pdbx_description
1 polymer ?
#
loop_
_entity_poly.entity_id
_entity_poly.type
_entity_poly.pdbx_seq_one_letter_code
_entity_poly.pdbx_strand_id
1 'polypeptide(L)' 'MLTEAEVQLTFNQLVNRDDVNEETLEKAEDLLEELRAESPLRHRLSVELNEIRSLKINN' A
#
# COMPACT_ATOMS: atom_id res chain seq x y z
N MET A 1 7.32 -11.35 -7.97
CA MET A 1 6.45 -11.80 -6.86
C MET A 1 7.25 -11.87 -5.58
N LEU A 2 7.11 -10.84 -4.76
CA LEU A 2 7.61 -10.79 -3.39
C LEU A 2 6.75 -11.68 -2.47
N THR A 3 7.27 -12.01 -1.29
CA THR A 3 6.48 -12.66 -0.25
C THR A 3 5.54 -11.67 0.43
N GLU A 4 4.48 -12.19 1.07
CA GLU A 4 3.56 -11.37 1.85
C GLU A 4 4.26 -10.60 2.97
N ALA A 5 5.28 -11.18 3.60
CA ALA A 5 6.05 -10.52 4.65
C ALA A 5 6.88 -9.33 4.12
N GLU A 6 7.54 -9.50 2.97
CA GLU A 6 8.33 -8.43 2.32
C GLU A 6 7.45 -7.28 1.84
N VAL A 7 6.28 -7.60 1.28
CA VAL A 7 5.29 -6.60 0.85
C VAL A 7 4.75 -5.82 2.04
N GLN A 8 4.33 -6.50 3.12
CA GLN A 8 3.82 -5.82 4.31
C GLN A 8 4.86 -4.87 4.93
N LEU A 9 6.13 -5.30 5.00
CA LEU A 9 7.21 -4.47 5.54
C LEU A 9 7.42 -3.22 4.67
N THR A 10 7.52 -3.39 3.36
CA THR A 10 7.78 -2.31 2.41
C THR A 10 6.60 -1.34 2.36
N PHE A 11 5.37 -1.85 2.37
CA PHE A 11 4.15 -1.06 2.43
C PHE A 11 4.16 -0.13 3.66
N ASN A 12 4.42 -0.69 4.85
CA ASN A 12 4.51 0.10 6.08
C ASN A 12 5.58 1.19 5.99
N GLN A 13 6.72 0.92 5.35
CA GLN A 13 7.79 1.92 5.18
C GLN A 13 7.42 3.06 4.22
N LEU A 14 6.53 2.79 3.26
CA LEU A 14 6.02 3.78 2.31
C LEU A 14 4.97 4.68 2.96
N VAL A 15 4.01 4.09 3.69
CA VAL A 15 2.82 4.83 4.19
C VAL A 15 2.94 5.35 5.62
N ASN A 16 3.93 4.90 6.40
CA ASN A 16 4.14 5.35 7.79
C ASN A 16 5.06 6.59 7.89
N ARG A 17 5.14 7.40 6.84
CA ARG A 17 5.93 8.64 6.83
C ARG A 17 4.99 9.84 6.87
N ASP A 18 5.43 10.95 7.49
CA ASP A 18 4.62 12.16 7.56
C ASP A 18 4.35 12.78 6.17
N ASP A 19 5.14 12.41 5.16
CA ASP A 19 5.12 12.92 3.79
C ASP A 19 4.37 12.03 2.78
N VAL A 20 3.44 11.18 3.22
CA VAL A 20 2.57 10.42 2.28
C VAL A 20 1.88 11.39 1.31
N ASN A 21 2.20 11.22 0.04
CA ASN A 21 1.70 11.97 -1.11
C ASN A 21 1.30 10.99 -2.24
N GLU A 22 0.77 11.51 -3.35
CA GLU A 22 0.29 10.65 -4.44
C GLU A 22 1.38 9.71 -4.99
N GLU A 23 2.62 10.18 -5.12
CA GLU A 23 3.73 9.36 -5.60
C GLU A 23 4.02 8.16 -4.66
N THR A 24 3.93 8.36 -3.35
CA THR A 24 4.10 7.26 -2.38
C THR A 24 2.92 6.29 -2.41
N LEU A 25 1.71 6.77 -2.71
CA LEU A 25 0.51 5.94 -2.82
C LEU A 25 0.56 5.09 -4.09
N GLU A 26 0.93 5.68 -5.24
CA GLU A 26 1.14 4.95 -6.50
C GLU A 26 2.19 3.84 -6.33
N LYS A 27 3.33 4.13 -5.68
CA LYS A 27 4.35 3.10 -5.37
C LYS A 27 3.82 1.99 -4.48
N ALA A 28 2.94 2.31 -3.55
CA ALA A 28 2.30 1.30 -2.71
C ALA A 28 1.31 0.45 -3.52
N GLU A 29 0.59 1.01 -4.50
CA GLU A 29 -0.27 0.25 -5.42
C GLU A 29 0.56 -0.73 -6.26
N ASP A 30 1.64 -0.27 -6.89
CA ASP A 30 2.55 -1.10 -7.67
C ASP A 30 3.12 -2.26 -6.84
N LEU A 31 3.49 -1.98 -5.58
CA LEU A 31 3.97 -3.00 -4.66
C LEU A 31 2.93 -4.09 -4.37
N LEU A 32 1.64 -3.76 -4.34
CA LEU A 32 0.57 -4.75 -4.15
C LEU A 32 0.36 -5.63 -5.38
N GLU A 33 0.72 -5.16 -6.58
CA GLU A 33 0.67 -5.97 -7.80
C GLU A 33 1.68 -7.12 -7.80
N GLU A 34 2.74 -7.02 -6.99
CA GLU A 34 3.68 -8.12 -6.78
C GLU A 34 3.09 -9.32 -6.04
N LEU A 35 1.93 -9.15 -5.40
CA LEU A 35 1.17 -10.24 -4.78
C LEU A 35 0.18 -10.85 -5.78
N ARG A 36 -0.04 -12.16 -5.63
CA ARG A 36 -1.12 -12.86 -6.35
C ARG A 36 -2.47 -12.21 -6.09
N ALA A 37 -3.34 -12.20 -7.09
CA ALA A 37 -4.67 -11.58 -6.99
C ALA A 37 -5.51 -12.17 -5.85
N GLU A 38 -5.32 -13.46 -5.55
CA GLU A 38 -6.03 -14.17 -4.48
C GLU A 38 -5.38 -13.98 -3.09
N SER A 39 -4.28 -13.24 -2.98
CA SER A 39 -3.63 -13.00 -1.68
C SER A 39 -4.56 -12.20 -0.75
N PRO A 40 -4.90 -12.73 0.44
CA PRO A 40 -5.67 -11.99 1.43
C PRO A 40 -4.95 -10.71 1.87
N LEU A 41 -3.62 -10.73 1.90
CA LEU A 41 -2.81 -9.56 2.22
C LEU A 41 -3.00 -8.44 1.18
N ARG A 42 -2.98 -8.78 -0.11
CA ARG A 42 -3.21 -7.82 -1.20
C ARG A 42 -4.53 -7.09 -1.02
N HIS A 43 -5.61 -7.82 -0.72
CA HIS A 43 -6.91 -7.22 -0.48
C HIS A 43 -6.89 -6.28 0.74
N ARG A 44 -6.35 -6.74 1.86
CA ARG A 44 -6.28 -5.95 3.10
C ARG A 44 -5.53 -4.63 2.89
N LEU A 45 -4.33 -4.70 2.31
CA LEU A 45 -3.49 -3.52 2.09
C LEU A 45 -4.09 -2.58 1.04
N SER A 46 -4.80 -3.10 0.05
CA SER A 46 -5.52 -2.25 -0.93
C SER A 46 -6.64 -1.44 -0.27
N VAL A 47 -7.37 -2.01 0.69
CA VAL A 47 -8.37 -1.28 1.47
C VAL A 47 -7.71 -0.20 2.32
N GLU A 48 -6.67 -0.56 3.07
CA GLU A 48 -5.90 0.39 3.91
C GLU A 48 -5.33 1.55 3.08
N LEU A 49 -4.77 1.26 1.91
CA LEU A 49 -4.22 2.27 1.00
C LEU A 49 -5.30 3.24 0.50
N ASN A 50 -6.50 2.74 0.19
CA ASN A 50 -7.63 3.58 -0.20
C ASN A 50 -8.14 4.47 0.94
N GLU A 51 -8.12 3.98 2.18
CA GLU A 51 -8.44 4.80 3.35
C GLU A 51 -7.41 5.92 3.54
N ILE A 52 -6.11 5.60 3.44
CA ILE A 52 -5.03 6.60 3.54
C ILE A 52 -5.17 7.65 2.44
N ARG A 53 -5.38 7.23 1.19
CA ARG A 53 -5.62 8.13 0.06
C ARG A 53 -6.81 9.07 0.32
N SER A 54 -7.90 8.51 0.84
CA SER A 54 -9.10 9.30 1.17
C SER A 54 -8.84 10.33 2.28
N LEU A 55 -8.02 10.00 3.28
CA LEU A 55 -7.66 10.92 4.38
C LEU A 55 -6.70 12.03 3.93
N LYS A 56 -5.86 11.76 2.93
CA LYS A 56 -4.84 12.70 2.43
C LYS A 56 -5.32 13.61 1.30
N ILE A 57 -6.28 13.15 0.48
CA ILE A 57 -6.85 13.95 -0.62
C ILE A 57 -8.04 14.82 -0.17
N ASN A 58 -8.76 14.43 0.88
CA ASN A 58 -9.92 15.19 1.39
C ASN A 58 -9.59 16.16 2.54
N ASN A 59 -8.32 16.52 2.73
CA ASN A 59 -7.81 17.46 3.74
C ASN A 59 -6.87 18.47 3.08
#